data_AF-D7NH78-F1
#
_entry.id   AF-D7NH78-F1
#
_cell.length_a   1.000
_cell.length_b   1.000
_cell.length_c   1.000
_cell.angle_alpha   90.00
_cell.angle_beta   90.00
_cell.angle_gamma   90.00
#
_symmetry.space_group_name_H-M   'P 1'
#
loop_
_entity.id
_entity.type
_entity.pdbx_description
1 polymer ?
#
loop_
_entity_poly.entity_id
_entity_poly.type
_entity_poly.pdbx_seq_one_letter_code
_entity_poly.pdbx_strand_id
1 'polypeptide(L)' 'IIEQLLNVTVPEGVQEAEYSFEKGLLDSIVPRNPLKGVLSELFQLHGFFSWSFLD' A
#
# COMPACT_ATOMS: atom_id res chain seq x y z
N ILE A 1 -9.88 19.87 0.13
CA ILE A 1 -8.68 20.66 0.55
C ILE A 1 -7.87 21.12 -0.65
N ILE A 2 -7.27 20.23 -1.45
CA ILE A 2 -6.36 20.62 -2.57
C ILE A 2 -7.04 21.55 -3.58
N GLU A 3 -8.23 21.20 -4.07
CA GLU A 3 -8.96 22.04 -5.04
C GLU A 3 -9.23 23.45 -4.51
N GLN A 4 -9.65 23.55 -3.25
CA GLN A 4 -9.95 24.82 -2.59
C GLN A 4 -8.70 25.65 -2.35
N LEU A 5 -7.58 25.00 -2.02
CA LEU A 5 -6.31 25.68 -1.73
C LEU A 5 -5.67 26.23 -3.01
N LEU A 6 -5.73 25.47 -4.10
CA LEU A 6 -5.07 25.80 -5.36
C LEU A 6 -6.01 26.45 -6.40
N ASN A 7 -7.32 26.49 -6.12
CA ASN A 7 -8.37 26.97 -7.02
C ASN A 7 -8.33 26.31 -8.41
N VAL A 8 -8.09 25.00 -8.44
CA VAL A 8 -8.09 24.15 -9.64
C VAL A 8 -8.88 22.88 -9.37
N THR A 9 -9.52 22.33 -10.40
CA THR A 9 -10.18 21.01 -10.31
C THR A 9 -9.13 19.92 -10.20
N VAL A 10 -9.29 19.01 -9.24
CA VAL A 10 -8.45 17.81 -9.12
C VAL A 10 -9.05 16.75 -10.04
N PRO A 11 -8.26 16.18 -10.97
CA PRO A 11 -8.77 15.11 -11.82
C PRO A 11 -9.24 13.91 -10.98
N GLU A 12 -10.30 13.25 -11.46
CA GLU A 12 -10.79 12.01 -10.88
C GLU A 12 -9.68 10.94 -10.88
N GLY A 13 -9.65 10.09 -9.86
CA GLY A 13 -8.67 9.02 -9.74
C GLY A 13 -7.27 9.43 -9.24
N VAL A 14 -6.94 10.72 -9.12
CA VAL A 14 -5.59 11.17 -8.68
C VAL A 14 -5.19 10.70 -7.27
N GLN A 15 -6.17 10.35 -6.43
CA GLN A 15 -5.94 9.83 -5.08
C GLN A 15 -6.24 8.33 -4.95
N GLU A 16 -6.52 7.65 -6.05
CA GLU A 16 -6.66 6.20 -6.08
C GLU A 16 -5.28 5.52 -5.98
N ALA A 17 -5.29 4.25 -5.57
CA ALA A 17 -4.05 3.48 -5.40
C ALA A 17 -3.34 3.30 -6.74
N GLU A 18 -4.11 3.11 -7.81
CA GLU A 18 -3.70 2.93 -9.20
C GLU A 18 -2.85 4.11 -9.68
N TYR A 19 -3.34 5.34 -9.50
CA TYR A 19 -2.59 6.53 -9.86
C TYR A 19 -1.28 6.64 -9.07
N SER A 20 -1.31 6.36 -7.77
CA SER A 20 -0.11 6.42 -6.92
C SER A 20 0.92 5.36 -7.28
N PHE A 21 0.48 4.15 -7.66
CA PHE A 21 1.33 3.05 -8.11
C PHE A 21 2.03 3.38 -9.43
N GLU A 22 1.32 3.95 -10.41
CA GLU A 22 1.92 4.43 -11.67
C GLU A 22 2.98 5.52 -11.45
N LYS A 23 2.84 6.32 -10.38
CA LYS A 23 3.84 7.32 -9.98
C LYS A 23 4.99 6.76 -9.13
N GLY A 24 4.98 5.48 -8.81
CA GLY A 24 6.01 4.83 -7.99
C GLY A 24 5.96 5.23 -6.51
N LEU A 25 4.85 5.78 -6.03
CA LEU A 25 4.65 6.10 -4.60
C LEU A 25 4.29 4.85 -3.77
N LEU A 26 3.72 3.83 -4.43
CA LEU A 26 3.39 2.55 -3.82
C LEU A 26 4.18 1.45 -4.53
N ASP A 27 4.77 0.54 -3.76
CA ASP A 27 5.50 -0.61 -4.30
C ASP A 27 4.57 -1.69 -4.86
N SER A 28 3.33 -1.79 -4.37
CA SER A 28 2.35 -2.79 -4.81
C SER A 28 0.91 -2.40 -4.46
N ILE A 29 -0.04 -2.82 -5.29
CA ILE A 29 -1.48 -2.84 -4.98
C ILE A 29 -1.88 -4.31 -4.77
N VAL A 30 -2.44 -4.62 -3.60
CA VAL A 30 -2.75 -6.00 -3.21
C VAL A 30 -4.26 -6.21 -3.16
N PRO A 31 -4.84 -7.11 -3.98
CA PRO A 31 -6.26 -7.45 -3.88
C PRO A 31 -6.60 -7.99 -2.49
N ARG A 32 -7.86 -7.84 -2.06
CA ARG A 32 -8.26 -8.17 -0.68
C ARG A 32 -8.04 -9.63 -0.32
N ASN A 33 -8.32 -10.56 -1.22
CA ASN A 33 -8.24 -12.00 -0.97
C ASN A 33 -6.80 -12.48 -0.62
N PRO A 34 -5.75 -12.11 -1.37
CA PRO A 34 -4.37 -12.49 -1.02
C PRO A 34 -3.73 -11.65 0.10
N LEU A 35 -4.35 -10.57 0.58
CA LEU A 35 -3.73 -9.61 1.52
C LEU A 35 -3.09 -10.25 2.75
N LYS A 36 -3.74 -11.26 3.34
CA LYS A 36 -3.20 -11.97 4.50
C LYS A 36 -1.86 -12.66 4.19
N GLY A 37 -1.77 -13.34 3.05
CA GLY A 37 -0.55 -14.03 2.63
C GLY A 37 0.59 -13.06 2.38
N VAL A 38 0.32 -11.97 1.64
CA VAL A 38 1.31 -10.92 1.37
C VAL A 38 1.84 -10.29 2.66
N LEU A 39 0.96 -9.97 3.62
CA LEU A 39 1.39 -9.43 4.91
C LEU A 39 2.22 -10.44 5.72
N SER A 40 1.84 -11.73 5.71
CA SER A 40 2.63 -12.78 6.36
C SER A 40 4.05 -12.88 5.80
N GLU A 41 4.19 -12.85 4.47
CA GLU A 41 5.50 -12.87 3.80
C GLU A 41 6.32 -11.62 4.12
N LEU A 42 5.72 -10.43 4.06
CA LEU A 42 6.40 -9.17 4.41
C LEU A 42 6.90 -9.17 5.85
N PHE A 43 6.06 -9.59 6.80
CA PHE A 43 6.48 -9.66 8.21
C PHE A 43 7.57 -10.70 8.44
N GLN A 44 7.53 -11.85 7.74
CA GLN A 44 8.61 -12.84 7.80
C GLN A 44 9.91 -12.26 7.23
N LEU A 45 9.86 -11.58 6.08
CA LEU A 45 11.00 -10.92 5.45
C LEU A 45 11.67 -9.89 6.39
N HIS A 46 10.85 -9.13 7.12
CA HIS A 46 11.32 -8.13 8.07
C HIS A 46 11.62 -8.68 9.48
N GLY A 47 11.55 -10.00 9.70
CA GLY A 47 11.88 -10.62 10.97
C GLY A 47 10.90 -10.33 12.13
N PHE A 48 9.68 -9.87 11.83
CA PHE A 48 8.65 -9.59 12.85
C PHE A 48 8.15 -10.85 13.56
N PHE A 49 8.30 -12.01 12.92
CA PHE A 49 8.10 -13.29 13.56
C PHE A 49 9.47 -13.87 13.88
N SER A 50 9.93 -13.68 15.13
CA SER A 50 11.01 -14.50 15.67
C SER A 50 10.52 -15.94 15.70
N TRP A 51 11.27 -16.85 15.08
CA TRP A 51 11.07 -18.29 15.22
C TRP A 51 11.44 -18.70 16.65
N SER A 52 10.59 -18.36 17.63
CA SER A 52 10.72 -18.83 19.02
C SER A 52 9.52 -19.70 19.41
N PHE A 53 9.13 -20.61 18.50
CA PHE A 53 8.24 -21.75 18.78
C PHE A 53 8.93 -23.08 18.45
N LEU A 54 10.23 -23.16 18.71
CA LEU A 54 10.97 -24.41 18.88
C LEU A 54 11.92 -24.22 20.07
N ASP A 55 11.33 -24.11 21.25
CA ASP A 55 11.85 -24.60 22.54
C ASP A 55 10.63 -25.04 23.37
#